data_AF-A0AAE8T168-F1
#
_entry.id   AF-A0AAE8T168-F1
#
_cell.length_a   1.000
_cell.length_b   1.000
_cell.length_c   1.000
_cell.angle_alpha   90.00
_cell.angle_beta   90.00
_cell.angle_gamma   90.00
#
_symmetry.space_group_name_H-M   'P 1'
#
loop_
_entity.id
_entity.type
_entity.pdbx_description
1 polymer ?
#
loop_
_entity_poly.entity_id
_entity_poly.type
_entity_poly.pdbx_seq_one_letter_code
_entity_poly.pdbx_strand_id
1 'polypeptide(L)'
;MCHGADIKGTGPLAGKSNPPTPDLTTAAFKKRLHDYPGVIVSSVILRPNGDLIPRTLRENGVKLAPHAWTVQDFRDLNQYMSDVISSSR
;
A
#
# COMPACT_ATOMS: atom_id res chain seq x y z
N MET A 1 1.75 7.47 -0.96
CA MET A 1 0.89 8.47 -1.64
C MET A 1 -0.58 8.34 -1.28
N CYS A 2 -1.16 7.14 -1.36
CA CYS A 2 -2.56 6.93 -0.97
C CYS A 2 -2.66 6.64 0.54
N HIS A 3 -1.97 5.62 1.03
CA HIS A 3 -2.10 5.18 2.42
C HIS A 3 -1.42 6.06 3.47
N GLY A 4 -0.53 6.98 3.06
CA GLY A 4 0.29 7.76 4.01
C GLY A 4 1.47 6.96 4.57
N ALA A 5 2.30 7.62 5.39
CA ALA A 5 3.42 6.98 6.11
C ALA A 5 2.98 6.30 7.41
N ASP A 6 1.73 6.46 7.79
CA ASP A 6 1.06 5.76 8.88
C ASP A 6 0.23 4.57 8.37
N ILE A 7 0.22 4.34 7.05
CA ILE A 7 -0.57 3.36 6.31
C ILE A 7 -2.10 3.39 6.57
N LYS A 8 -2.63 4.50 7.10
CA LYS A 8 -4.04 4.66 7.51
C LYS A 8 -4.97 5.27 6.46
N GLY A 9 -4.47 5.55 5.25
CA GLY A 9 -5.23 6.31 4.26
C GLY A 9 -5.17 7.82 4.54
N THR A 10 -4.04 8.33 5.02
CA THR A 10 -3.84 9.77 5.29
C THR A 10 -3.00 10.47 4.22
N GLY A 11 -2.62 9.74 3.16
CA GLY A 11 -1.84 10.32 2.08
C GLY A 11 -2.62 11.37 1.29
N PRO A 12 -1.92 12.26 0.54
CA PRO A 12 -2.55 13.36 -0.22
C PRO A 12 -3.59 12.91 -1.24
N LEU A 13 -3.57 11.63 -1.64
CA LEU A 13 -4.52 11.06 -2.59
C LEU A 13 -5.59 10.16 -1.98
N ALA A 14 -5.63 10.02 -0.65
CA ALA A 14 -6.51 9.06 0.01
C ALA A 14 -8.00 9.22 -0.35
N GLY A 15 -8.48 10.46 -0.32
CA GLY A 15 -9.85 10.83 -0.70
C GLY A 15 -10.09 10.99 -2.20
N LYS A 16 -9.08 10.77 -3.04
CA LYS A 16 -9.17 10.87 -4.51
C LYS A 16 -9.44 9.52 -5.19
N SER A 17 -9.55 8.47 -4.39
CA SER A 17 -9.93 7.12 -4.83
C SER A 17 -11.40 6.84 -4.51
N ASN A 18 -12.06 6.01 -5.32
CA ASN A 18 -13.42 5.56 -5.06
C ASN A 18 -13.50 4.02 -5.19
N PRO A 19 -13.76 3.27 -4.10
CA PRO A 19 -13.91 3.76 -2.72
C PRO A 19 -12.63 4.42 -2.17
N PRO A 20 -12.71 5.24 -1.11
CA PRO A 20 -11.55 5.88 -0.48
C PRO A 20 -10.47 4.87 -0.07
N THR A 21 -9.24 5.35 0.00
CA THR A 21 -8.09 4.51 0.34
C THR A 21 -8.26 3.94 1.74
N PRO A 22 -8.20 2.61 1.93
CA PRO A 22 -8.48 1.99 3.22
C PRO A 22 -7.33 2.13 4.21
N ASP A 23 -7.68 2.02 5.49
CA ASP A 23 -6.75 1.89 6.62
C ASP A 23 -6.16 0.47 6.69
N LEU A 24 -4.84 0.36 6.55
CA LEU A 24 -4.10 -0.91 6.60
C LEU A 24 -3.68 -1.30 8.03
N THR A 25 -4.04 -0.52 9.05
CA THR A 25 -3.79 -0.83 10.46
C THR A 25 -4.90 -1.61 11.15
N THR A 26 -6.02 -1.86 10.43
CA THR A 26 -7.16 -2.60 10.97
C THR A 26 -6.78 -4.02 11.39
N ALA A 27 -7.45 -4.54 12.42
CA ALA A 27 -7.24 -5.92 12.88
C ALA A 27 -7.49 -6.97 11.78
N ALA A 28 -8.47 -6.72 10.91
CA ALA A 28 -8.75 -7.57 9.75
C ALA A 28 -7.58 -7.58 8.75
N PHE A 29 -7.00 -6.41 8.45
CA PHE A 29 -5.85 -6.34 7.57
C PHE A 29 -4.61 -6.99 8.20
N LYS A 30 -4.36 -6.76 9.50
CA LYS A 30 -3.29 -7.43 10.24
C LYS A 30 -3.36 -8.95 10.10
N LYS A 31 -4.55 -9.53 10.27
CA LYS A 31 -4.75 -10.97 10.09
C LYS A 31 -4.42 -11.41 8.67
N ARG A 32 -4.89 -10.66 7.66
CA ARG A 32 -4.61 -10.98 6.25
C ARG A 32 -3.12 -10.90 5.91
N LEU A 33 -2.42 -9.89 6.41
CA LEU A 33 -0.97 -9.74 6.22
C LEU A 33 -0.21 -10.93 6.82
N HIS A 34 -0.60 -11.37 8.02
CA HIS A 34 -0.02 -12.54 8.67
C HIS A 34 -0.29 -13.84 7.88
N ASP A 35 -1.53 -14.06 7.44
CA ASP A 35 -1.93 -15.29 6.77
C ASP A 35 -1.35 -15.40 5.34
N TYR A 36 -1.17 -14.27 4.66
CA TYR A 36 -0.75 -14.22 3.24
C TYR A 36 0.23 -13.07 2.95
N PRO A 37 1.42 -13.01 3.59
CA PRO A 37 2.30 -11.84 3.53
C PRO A 37 2.73 -11.50 2.11
N GLY A 38 3.18 -12.51 1.34
CA GLY A 38 3.61 -12.30 -0.05
C GLY A 38 2.50 -11.74 -0.95
N VAL A 39 1.28 -12.24 -0.82
CA VAL A 39 0.13 -11.80 -1.63
C VAL A 39 -0.29 -10.39 -1.24
N ILE A 40 -0.36 -10.09 0.06
CA ILE A 40 -0.79 -8.79 0.57
C ILE A 40 0.22 -7.71 0.21
N VAL A 41 1.50 -7.93 0.47
CA VAL A 41 2.57 -6.97 0.15
C VAL A 41 2.63 -6.74 -1.37
N SER A 42 2.53 -7.81 -2.16
CA SER A 42 2.47 -7.69 -3.62
C SER A 42 1.26 -6.89 -4.08
N SER A 43 0.08 -7.05 -3.46
CA SER A 43 -1.13 -6.31 -3.85
C SER A 43 -1.08 -4.79 -3.55
N VAL A 44 -0.24 -4.39 -2.59
CA VAL A 44 0.00 -2.97 -2.28
C VAL A 44 0.88 -2.31 -3.35
N ILE A 45 1.80 -3.08 -3.93
CA ILE A 45 2.76 -2.62 -4.94
C ILE A 45 2.22 -2.78 -6.36
N LEU A 46 1.64 -3.94 -6.65
CA LEU A 46 1.28 -4.44 -7.98
C LEU A 46 -0.23 -4.57 -8.10
N ARG A 47 -0.81 -4.01 -9.17
CA ARG A 47 -2.15 -4.42 -9.59
C ARG A 47 -2.09 -5.80 -10.25
N PRO A 48 -3.12 -6.65 -10.07
CA PRO A 48 -3.24 -7.93 -10.80
C PRO A 48 -3.20 -7.80 -12.33
N ASN A 49 -3.45 -6.60 -12.87
CA ASN A 49 -3.63 -6.36 -14.30
C ASN A 49 -2.39 -5.75 -14.99
N GLY A 50 -1.26 -5.63 -14.31
CA GLY A 50 0.00 -5.14 -14.88
C GLY A 50 0.06 -3.64 -15.21
N ASP A 51 -0.98 -2.87 -14.86
CA ASP A 51 -1.13 -1.48 -15.26
C ASP A 51 -0.74 -0.53 -14.12
N LEU A 52 0.30 0.30 -14.34
CA LEU A 52 1.13 0.90 -13.29
C LEU A 52 0.79 2.34 -12.90
N ILE A 53 -0.39 2.85 -13.24
CA ILE A 53 -0.83 4.14 -12.72
C ILE A 53 -2.29 3.99 -12.29
N PRO A 54 -2.60 3.91 -10.98
CA PRO A 54 -3.96 4.13 -10.51
C PRO A 54 -4.50 5.34 -11.23
N ARG A 55 -5.68 5.24 -11.86
CA ARG A 55 -6.35 6.35 -12.52
C ARG A 55 -6.24 7.64 -11.68
N THR A 56 -6.36 7.49 -10.36
CA THR A 56 -6.09 8.51 -9.33
C THR A 56 -4.72 9.20 -9.47
N LEU A 57 -3.60 8.50 -9.62
CA LEU A 57 -2.30 9.15 -9.83
C LEU A 57 -2.29 9.99 -11.12
N ARG A 58 -2.80 9.44 -12.24
CA ARG A 58 -2.82 10.13 -13.54
C ARG A 58 -3.70 11.38 -13.50
N GLU A 59 -4.92 11.25 -12.98
CA GLU A 59 -5.89 12.34 -12.90
C GLU A 59 -5.47 13.45 -11.92
N ASN A 60 -4.60 13.12 -10.97
CA ASN A 60 -4.04 14.09 -10.02
C ASN A 60 -2.61 14.51 -10.38
N GLY A 61 -2.18 14.31 -11.64
CA GLY A 61 -0.91 14.83 -12.16
C GLY A 61 0.35 14.22 -11.55
N VAL A 62 0.23 13.08 -10.86
CA VAL A 62 1.35 12.42 -10.19
C VAL A 62 2.11 11.55 -11.18
N LYS A 63 3.42 11.80 -11.29
CA LYS A 63 4.36 10.98 -12.05
C LYS A 63 5.32 10.30 -11.09
N LEU A 64 5.44 8.99 -11.22
CA LEU A 64 6.41 8.19 -10.48
C LEU A 64 7.49 7.69 -11.44
N ALA A 65 8.73 7.72 -11.01
CA ALA A 65 9.79 7.06 -11.74
C ALA A 65 9.57 5.54 -11.71
N PRO A 66 9.89 4.80 -12.78
CA PRO A 66 9.93 3.35 -12.73
C PRO A 66 10.85 2.88 -11.60
N HIS A 67 10.41 1.88 -10.85
CA HIS A 67 11.22 1.24 -9.80
C HIS A 67 11.32 -0.26 -10.09
N ALA A 68 12.54 -0.79 -10.10
CA ALA A 68 12.78 -2.22 -10.27
C ALA A 68 12.67 -2.91 -8.90
N TRP A 69 11.49 -3.45 -8.60
CA TRP A 69 11.23 -4.12 -7.33
C TRP A 69 12.07 -5.38 -7.14
N THR A 70 12.81 -5.44 -6.05
CA THR A 70 13.62 -6.58 -5.62
C THR A 70 12.90 -7.38 -4.54
N VAL A 71 13.30 -8.63 -4.31
CA VAL A 71 12.81 -9.45 -3.19
C VAL A 71 13.02 -8.74 -1.84
N GLN A 72 14.11 -7.99 -1.69
CA GLN A 72 14.39 -7.26 -0.47
C GLN A 72 13.38 -6.13 -0.24
N ASP A 73 12.99 -5.39 -1.29
CA ASP A 73 11.97 -4.34 -1.17
C ASP A 73 10.63 -4.90 -0.65
N PHE A 74 10.24 -6.11 -1.08
CA PHE A 74 9.04 -6.76 -0.55
C PHE A 74 9.19 -7.13 0.93
N ARG A 75 10.37 -7.61 1.36
CA ARG A 75 10.65 -7.94 2.76
C ARG A 75 10.62 -6.69 3.64
N ASP A 76 11.25 -5.62 3.17
CA ASP A 76 11.31 -4.35 3.89
C ASP A 76 9.94 -3.72 4.00
N LEU A 77 9.12 -3.76 2.93
CA LEU A 77 7.74 -3.28 2.99
C LEU A 77 6.90 -4.10 3.98
N ASN A 78 7.03 -5.42 3.96
CA ASN A 78 6.34 -6.30 4.92
C ASN A 78 6.72 -5.98 6.37
N GLN A 79 8.02 -5.79 6.62
CA GLN A 79 8.54 -5.46 7.95
C GLN A 79 8.01 -4.10 8.40
N TYR A 80 8.15 -3.07 7.57
CA TYR A 80 7.63 -1.74 7.83
C TYR A 80 6.13 -1.76 8.16
N MET A 81 5.32 -2.45 7.35
CA MET A 81 3.88 -2.55 7.61
C MET A 81 3.60 -3.26 8.94
N SER A 82 4.31 -4.35 9.22
CA SER A 82 4.15 -5.09 10.48
C SER A 82 4.50 -4.23 11.69
N ASP A 83 5.57 -3.43 11.61
CA ASP A 83 6.02 -2.55 12.69
C ASP A 83 5.02 -1.42 12.94
N VAL A 84 4.53 -0.76 11.89
CA VAL A 84 3.51 0.30 12.01
C VAL A 84 2.21 -0.26 12.58
N ILE A 85 1.76 -1.43 12.12
CA ILE A 85 0.55 -2.10 12.65
C ILE A 85 0.74 -2.46 14.12
N SER A 86 1.91 -2.97 14.51
CA SER A 86 2.20 -3.33 15.90
C SER A 86 2.24 -2.12 16.84
N SER A 87 2.68 -0.98 16.33
CA SER A 87 2.83 0.28 17.08
C SER A 87 1.55 1.12 17.10
N SER A 88 0.59 0.87 16.21
CA SER A 88 -0.67 1.62 16.10
C SER A 88 -1.72 1.26 17.17
N ARG A 89 -1.27 0.94 18.38
CA ARG A 89 -2.09 0.41 19.48
C ARG A 89 -3.10 1.41 20.03
#